data_AF-A0A1B1YMA6-F1
#
_entry.id   AF-A0A1B1YMA6-F1
#
_cell.length_a   1.000
_cell.length_b   1.000
_cell.length_c   1.000
_cell.angle_alpha   90.00
_cell.angle_beta   90.00
_cell.angle_gamma   90.00
#
_symmetry.space_group_name_H-M   'P 1'
#
loop_
_entity.id
_entity.type
_entity.pdbx_description
1 polymer ?
#
loop_
_entity_poly.entity_id
_entity_poly.type
_entity_poly.pdbx_seq_one_letter_code
_entity_poly.pdbx_strand_id
1 'polypeptide(L)'
;MRIPLQYQRTEYDCGPTSLLNAISFLFDREEFPPDVLRHCMICTLDSYNDKGEAHKNGTSGMAMSFIACWLNEYARATKFPIRAEALTGNDVYIDENSPIIKALKAGAAAIVRVFLDCGHYVTLTGLTEEGIELFDPYYRDTPFSEAEIRIIDNKPFSANRLVSLRHFNREDDVPYAFGPVSSRVAVILYNTSKAKI
;
A
#
# COMPACT_ATOMS: atom_id res chain seq x y z
N MET A 1 -11.49 13.72 -11.85
CA MET A 1 -12.46 13.09 -10.93
C MET A 1 -11.85 11.88 -10.25
N ARG A 2 -12.01 11.78 -8.92
CA ARG A 2 -11.66 10.59 -8.14
C ARG A 2 -12.58 9.41 -8.43
N ILE A 3 -12.05 8.19 -8.27
CA ILE A 3 -12.84 6.95 -8.33
C ILE A 3 -12.72 6.21 -7.00
N PRO A 4 -13.72 5.38 -6.62
CA PRO A 4 -13.59 4.52 -5.46
C PRO A 4 -12.36 3.61 -5.57
N LEU A 5 -11.71 3.36 -4.43
CA LEU A 5 -10.64 2.39 -4.33
C LEU A 5 -11.21 0.97 -4.49
N GLN A 6 -10.37 0.06 -4.95
CA GLN A 6 -10.78 -1.24 -5.47
C GLN A 6 -10.38 -2.38 -4.56
N TYR A 7 -11.22 -3.42 -4.54
CA TYR A 7 -10.90 -4.71 -3.95
C TYR A 7 -10.15 -5.60 -4.94
N GLN A 8 -9.31 -6.50 -4.41
CA GLN A 8 -8.60 -7.50 -5.19
C GLN A 8 -9.59 -8.47 -5.86
N ARG A 9 -9.19 -9.06 -6.99
CA ARG A 9 -10.03 -9.95 -7.80
C ARG A 9 -9.77 -11.42 -7.54
N THR A 10 -8.58 -11.74 -7.05
CA THR A 10 -8.08 -13.09 -6.79
C THR A 10 -7.46 -13.13 -5.40
N GLU A 11 -7.00 -14.30 -4.95
CA GLU A 11 -6.26 -14.42 -3.68
C GLU A 11 -4.82 -13.89 -3.75
N TYR A 12 -4.38 -13.36 -4.90
CA TYR A 12 -2.97 -13.10 -5.19
C TYR A 12 -2.65 -11.68 -5.65
N ASP A 13 -3.64 -10.82 -5.87
CA ASP A 13 -3.47 -9.48 -6.46
C ASP A 13 -3.57 -8.33 -5.43
N CYS A 14 -3.41 -8.59 -4.13
CA CYS A 14 -3.41 -7.53 -3.11
C CYS A 14 -2.34 -6.45 -3.35
N GLY A 15 -1.15 -6.83 -3.84
CA GLY A 15 -0.05 -5.90 -4.14
C GLY A 15 -0.35 -4.94 -5.30
N PRO A 16 -0.65 -5.41 -6.53
CA PRO A 16 -1.06 -4.53 -7.62
C PRO A 16 -2.28 -3.69 -7.25
N THR A 17 -3.31 -4.27 -6.60
CA THR A 17 -4.50 -3.52 -6.21
C THR A 17 -4.15 -2.39 -5.23
N SER A 18 -3.32 -2.65 -4.22
CA SER A 18 -2.89 -1.62 -3.26
C SER A 18 -2.06 -0.52 -3.92
N LEU A 19 -1.22 -0.86 -4.89
CA LEU A 19 -0.44 0.11 -5.64
C LEU A 19 -1.33 1.01 -6.51
N LEU A 20 -2.28 0.41 -7.23
CA LEU A 20 -3.25 1.15 -8.06
C LEU A 20 -4.19 2.01 -7.20
N ASN A 21 -4.55 1.54 -6.01
CA ASN A 21 -5.32 2.32 -5.04
C ASN A 21 -4.53 3.53 -4.54
N ALA A 22 -3.24 3.37 -4.23
CA ALA A 22 -2.39 4.50 -3.84
C ALA A 22 -2.31 5.57 -4.93
N ILE A 23 -2.15 5.16 -6.20
CA ILE A 23 -2.15 6.09 -7.34
C ILE A 23 -3.52 6.75 -7.49
N SER A 24 -4.62 5.99 -7.42
CA SER A 24 -5.99 6.52 -7.51
C SER A 24 -6.35 7.46 -6.35
N PHE A 25 -5.72 7.27 -5.19
CA PHE A 25 -5.81 8.17 -4.04
C PHE A 25 -4.98 9.45 -4.21
N LEU A 26 -3.99 9.49 -5.09
CA LEU A 26 -3.11 10.65 -5.32
C LEU A 26 -3.48 11.47 -6.57
N PHE A 27 -4.04 10.80 -7.58
CA PHE A 27 -4.36 11.36 -8.89
C PHE A 27 -5.84 11.18 -9.23
N ASP A 28 -6.38 12.11 -10.00
CA ASP A 28 -7.67 11.94 -10.62
C ASP A 28 -7.58 10.93 -11.77
N ARG A 29 -8.71 10.29 -12.11
CA ARG A 29 -8.76 9.28 -13.18
C ARG A 29 -8.21 9.79 -14.51
N GLU A 30 -8.48 11.04 -14.85
CA GLU A 30 -8.02 11.68 -16.09
C GLU A 30 -6.50 11.92 -16.10
N GLU A 31 -5.86 11.95 -14.93
CA GLU A 31 -4.40 12.07 -14.79
C GLU A 31 -3.71 10.70 -14.85
N PHE A 32 -4.41 9.58 -14.63
CA PHE A 32 -3.83 8.25 -14.53
C PHE A 32 -3.32 7.75 -15.91
N PRO A 33 -2.01 7.57 -16.12
CA PRO A 33 -1.47 7.05 -17.38
C PRO A 33 -1.74 5.53 -17.56
N PRO A 34 -2.31 5.08 -18.69
CA PRO A 34 -2.55 3.65 -18.94
C PRO A 34 -1.30 2.75 -18.88
N ASP A 35 -0.12 3.29 -19.23
CA ASP A 35 1.14 2.56 -19.17
C ASP A 35 1.53 2.21 -17.73
N VAL A 36 1.24 3.10 -16.78
CA VAL A 36 1.46 2.86 -15.35
C VAL A 36 0.56 1.73 -14.86
N LEU A 37 -0.72 1.76 -15.24
CA LEU A 37 -1.68 0.69 -14.91
C LEU A 37 -1.16 -0.66 -15.40
N ARG A 38 -0.78 -0.73 -16.68
CA ARG A 38 -0.25 -1.96 -17.29
C ARG A 38 1.01 -2.45 -16.59
N HIS A 39 1.96 -1.55 -16.31
CA HIS A 39 3.25 -1.93 -15.72
C HIS A 39 3.11 -2.39 -14.27
N CYS A 40 2.23 -1.76 -13.48
CA CYS A 40 1.92 -2.20 -12.12
C CYS A 40 1.47 -3.68 -12.13
N MET A 41 0.51 -4.03 -13.00
CA MET A 41 0.00 -5.40 -13.08
C MET A 41 1.06 -6.42 -13.50
N ILE A 42 1.92 -6.07 -14.47
CA ILE A 42 2.95 -6.98 -14.98
C ILE A 42 4.05 -7.21 -13.95
N CYS A 43 4.47 -6.17 -13.24
CA CYS A 43 5.64 -6.24 -12.36
C CYS A 43 5.33 -6.75 -10.95
N THR A 44 4.08 -6.66 -10.50
CA THR A 44 3.71 -6.99 -9.11
C THR A 44 2.98 -8.31 -8.96
N LEU A 45 2.80 -9.08 -10.04
CA LEU A 45 2.44 -10.50 -9.97
C LEU A 45 3.66 -11.31 -10.40
N ASP A 46 4.71 -11.35 -9.57
CA ASP A 46 6.02 -11.88 -9.97
C ASP A 46 6.35 -13.24 -9.35
N SER A 47 5.64 -13.64 -8.30
CA SER A 47 6.03 -14.79 -7.48
C SER A 47 5.35 -16.10 -7.90
N TYR A 48 6.06 -17.23 -7.75
CA TYR A 48 5.55 -18.58 -7.98
C TYR A 48 5.32 -19.26 -6.64
N ASN A 49 4.32 -20.13 -6.55
CA ASN A 49 4.14 -20.97 -5.36
C ASN A 49 5.08 -22.18 -5.37
N ASP A 50 5.07 -22.96 -4.29
CA ASP A 50 5.93 -24.14 -4.11
C ASP A 50 5.70 -25.25 -5.17
N LYS A 51 4.59 -25.17 -5.92
CA LYS A 51 4.28 -26.08 -7.03
C LYS A 51 4.74 -25.54 -8.39
N GLY A 52 5.39 -24.38 -8.43
CA GLY A 52 5.82 -23.72 -9.66
C GLY A 52 4.67 -23.07 -10.44
N GLU A 53 3.52 -22.84 -9.82
CA GLU A 53 2.41 -22.16 -10.46
C GLU A 53 2.65 -20.64 -10.43
N ALA A 54 2.64 -20.02 -11.61
CA ALA A 54 2.89 -18.60 -11.77
C ALA A 54 1.85 -17.75 -11.01
N HIS A 55 2.34 -16.67 -10.38
CA HIS A 55 1.56 -15.62 -9.72
C HIS A 55 0.82 -16.04 -8.44
N LYS A 56 0.88 -17.33 -8.06
CA LYS A 56 0.17 -17.87 -6.88
C LYS A 56 0.86 -17.62 -5.54
N ASN A 57 1.93 -16.84 -5.51
CA ASN A 57 2.48 -16.25 -4.30
C ASN A 57 2.36 -14.70 -4.31
N GLY A 58 1.62 -14.15 -5.27
CA GLY A 58 1.35 -12.72 -5.38
C GLY A 58 2.61 -11.89 -5.65
N THR A 59 2.74 -10.81 -4.88
CA THR A 59 3.77 -9.77 -5.05
C THR A 59 4.93 -9.94 -4.08
N SER A 60 6.15 -10.04 -4.61
CA SER A 60 7.35 -10.04 -3.78
C SER A 60 7.73 -8.64 -3.28
N GLY A 61 8.56 -8.58 -2.25
CA GLY A 61 9.19 -7.32 -1.84
C GLY A 61 10.11 -6.73 -2.91
N MET A 62 10.72 -7.59 -3.74
CA MET A 62 11.58 -7.15 -4.84
C MET A 62 10.77 -6.45 -5.94
N ALA A 63 9.58 -6.96 -6.26
CA ALA A 63 8.66 -6.32 -7.19
C ALA A 63 8.23 -4.92 -6.71
N MET A 64 7.97 -4.76 -5.40
CA MET A 64 7.66 -3.46 -4.81
C MET A 64 8.82 -2.47 -4.90
N SER A 65 10.06 -2.91 -4.60
CA SER A 65 11.24 -2.06 -4.80
C SER A 65 11.48 -1.71 -6.26
N PHE A 66 11.28 -2.68 -7.16
CA PHE A 66 11.43 -2.49 -8.60
C PHE A 66 10.45 -1.45 -9.14
N ILE A 67 9.15 -1.57 -8.79
CA ILE A 67 8.13 -0.65 -9.30
C ILE A 67 8.33 0.77 -8.78
N ALA A 68 8.83 0.94 -7.54
CA ALA A 68 9.20 2.24 -7.01
C ALA A 68 10.32 2.90 -7.85
N CYS A 69 11.39 2.16 -8.15
CA CYS A 69 12.44 2.64 -9.05
C CYS A 69 11.89 2.99 -10.43
N TRP A 70 11.10 2.10 -11.03
CA TRP A 70 10.51 2.31 -12.34
C TRP A 70 9.61 3.55 -12.39
N LEU A 71 8.79 3.81 -11.36
CA LEU A 71 7.94 5.00 -11.30
C LEU A 71 8.75 6.30 -11.30
N ASN A 72 9.91 6.33 -10.63
CA ASN A 72 10.80 7.48 -10.66
C ASN A 72 11.42 7.70 -12.05
N GLU A 73 11.82 6.63 -12.73
CA GLU A 73 12.32 6.68 -14.11
C GLU A 73 11.23 7.15 -15.09
N TYR A 74 10.01 6.63 -14.91
CA TYR A 74 8.82 7.02 -15.65
C TYR A 74 8.53 8.51 -15.48
N ALA A 75 8.54 9.01 -14.23
CA ALA A 75 8.37 10.43 -13.92
C ALA A 75 9.43 11.30 -14.60
N ARG A 76 10.70 10.88 -14.59
CA ARG A 76 11.79 11.61 -15.25
C ARG A 76 11.58 11.73 -16.76
N ALA A 77 11.15 10.65 -17.39
CA ALA A 77 10.95 10.56 -18.83
C ALA A 77 9.69 11.31 -19.31
N THR A 78 8.58 11.19 -18.58
CA THR A 78 7.25 11.68 -19.01
C THR A 78 6.83 12.99 -18.36
N LYS A 79 7.54 13.42 -17.31
CA LYS A 79 7.16 14.54 -16.42
C LYS A 79 5.88 14.28 -15.62
N PHE A 80 5.42 13.03 -15.54
CA PHE A 80 4.33 12.66 -14.64
C PHE A 80 4.73 12.96 -13.18
N PRO A 81 3.93 13.70 -12.39
CA PRO A 81 4.36 14.22 -11.09
C PRO A 81 4.23 13.18 -9.97
N ILE A 82 4.86 12.01 -10.15
CA ILE A 82 4.97 10.96 -9.14
C ILE A 82 6.40 10.85 -8.63
N ARG A 83 6.55 10.67 -7.33
CA ARG A 83 7.80 10.23 -6.70
C ARG A 83 7.51 8.99 -5.86
N ALA A 84 8.38 8.00 -5.94
CA ALA A 84 8.29 6.78 -5.17
C ALA A 84 9.53 6.56 -4.29
N GLU A 85 9.34 5.97 -3.12
CA GLU A 85 10.40 5.64 -2.17
C GLU A 85 10.14 4.23 -1.61
N ALA A 86 11.09 3.31 -1.80
CA ALA A 86 11.01 1.96 -1.29
C ALA A 86 11.75 1.84 0.05
N LEU A 87 11.11 1.20 1.02
CA LEU A 87 11.63 0.95 2.36
C LEU A 87 11.61 -0.55 2.63
N THR A 88 12.61 -1.04 3.35
CA THR A 88 12.69 -2.44 3.78
C THR A 88 13.25 -2.53 5.19
N GLY A 89 13.01 -3.65 5.86
CA GLY A 89 13.68 -3.93 7.13
C GLY A 89 13.35 -2.91 8.22
N ASN A 90 14.41 -2.38 8.84
CA ASN A 90 14.33 -1.41 9.93
C ASN A 90 13.74 -0.06 9.51
N ASP A 91 13.72 0.26 8.21
CA ASP A 91 13.16 1.51 7.71
C ASP A 91 11.62 1.48 7.65
N VAL A 92 11.02 0.30 7.87
CA VAL A 92 9.57 0.11 7.89
C VAL A 92 9.08 0.02 9.35
N TYR A 93 8.66 1.18 9.86
CA TYR A 93 8.09 1.34 11.20
C TYR A 93 7.08 2.49 11.24
N ILE A 94 6.20 2.47 12.24
CA ILE A 94 5.24 3.53 12.58
C ILE A 94 5.69 4.20 13.88
N ASP A 95 6.11 5.44 13.77
CA ASP A 95 6.42 6.32 14.89
C ASP A 95 6.32 7.77 14.41
N GLU A 96 6.31 8.76 15.32
CA GLU A 96 6.19 10.18 14.98
C GLU A 96 7.18 10.66 13.91
N ASN A 97 8.37 10.08 13.89
CA ASN A 97 9.47 10.43 13.00
C ASN A 97 9.64 9.48 11.81
N SER A 98 8.80 8.44 11.70
CA SER A 98 8.97 7.44 10.65
C SER A 98 8.70 8.02 9.26
N PRO A 99 9.38 7.51 8.21
CA PRO A 99 9.15 7.98 6.84
C PRO A 99 7.68 7.88 6.42
N ILE A 100 7.00 6.80 6.85
CA ILE A 100 5.58 6.55 6.55
C ILE A 100 4.70 7.64 7.20
N ILE A 101 4.89 7.96 8.48
CA ILE A 101 4.09 8.97 9.17
C ILE A 101 4.33 10.36 8.58
N LYS A 102 5.58 10.71 8.26
CA LYS A 102 5.91 11.97 7.59
C LYS A 102 5.22 12.08 6.23
N ALA A 103 5.23 10.99 5.46
CA ALA A 103 4.56 10.94 4.16
C ALA A 103 3.04 11.13 4.27
N LEU A 104 2.38 10.41 5.18
CA LEU A 104 0.94 10.55 5.40
C LEU A 104 0.56 11.99 5.81
N LYS A 105 1.36 12.63 6.69
CA LYS A 105 1.17 14.04 7.07
C LYS A 105 1.33 15.00 5.88
N ALA A 106 2.15 14.65 4.89
CA ALA A 106 2.34 15.42 3.66
C ALA A 106 1.26 15.16 2.59
N GLY A 107 0.27 14.30 2.87
CA GLY A 107 -0.79 13.92 1.92
C GLY A 107 -0.34 12.87 0.89
N ALA A 108 0.76 12.17 1.14
CA ALA A 108 1.22 11.05 0.35
C ALA A 108 0.45 9.76 0.72
N ALA A 109 0.62 8.70 -0.06
CA ALA A 109 0.11 7.36 0.25
C ALA A 109 1.27 6.39 0.48
N ALA A 110 1.07 5.37 1.31
CA ALA A 110 2.04 4.32 1.52
C ALA A 110 1.43 2.94 1.31
N ILE A 111 2.06 2.11 0.49
CA ILE A 111 1.75 0.69 0.36
C ILE A 111 2.62 -0.04 1.36
N VAL A 112 2.03 -0.83 2.25
CA VAL A 112 2.78 -1.56 3.28
C VAL A 112 2.43 -3.04 3.25
N ARG A 113 3.43 -3.89 3.47
CA ARG A 113 3.22 -5.31 3.74
C ARG A 113 2.86 -5.50 5.21
N VAL A 114 1.76 -6.18 5.47
CA VAL A 114 1.28 -6.57 6.79
C VAL A 114 0.97 -8.06 6.85
N PHE A 115 0.74 -8.59 8.03
CA PHE A 115 0.18 -9.91 8.25
C PHE A 115 -1.35 -9.85 8.21
N LEU A 116 -1.99 -10.75 7.46
CA LEU A 116 -3.42 -11.02 7.47
C LEU A 116 -3.63 -12.46 7.00
N ASP A 117 -3.53 -13.41 7.93
CA ASP A 117 -3.39 -14.87 7.71
C ASP A 117 -2.12 -15.29 6.94
N CYS A 118 -1.67 -14.45 6.01
CA CYS A 118 -0.42 -14.53 5.27
C CYS A 118 0.14 -13.12 5.02
N GLY A 119 1.18 -12.99 4.18
CA GLY A 119 1.68 -11.69 3.76
C GLY A 119 0.68 -10.97 2.86
N HIS A 120 0.28 -9.75 3.24
CA HIS A 120 -0.75 -8.98 2.57
C HIS A 120 -0.33 -7.53 2.35
N TYR A 121 -0.73 -6.92 1.25
CA TYR A 121 -0.46 -5.51 1.00
C TYR A 121 -1.72 -4.67 1.16
N VAL A 122 -1.56 -3.50 1.79
CA VAL A 122 -2.63 -2.51 1.99
C VAL A 122 -2.16 -1.10 1.66
N THR A 123 -3.10 -0.19 1.40
CA THR A 123 -2.82 1.22 1.10
C THR A 123 -3.13 2.12 2.29
N LEU A 124 -2.13 2.71 2.93
CA LEU A 124 -2.31 3.76 3.93
C LEU A 124 -2.55 5.11 3.24
N THR A 125 -3.60 5.82 3.65
CA THR A 125 -4.07 7.05 2.97
C THR A 125 -4.22 8.25 3.89
N GLY A 126 -4.25 8.05 5.21
CA GLY A 126 -4.38 9.17 6.15
C GLY A 126 -3.97 8.84 7.57
N LEU A 127 -3.68 9.90 8.34
CA LEU A 127 -3.41 9.84 9.77
C LEU A 127 -4.52 10.61 10.50
N THR A 128 -5.05 10.01 11.56
CA THR A 128 -6.04 10.60 12.47
C THR A 128 -5.52 10.57 13.90
N GLU A 129 -6.23 11.18 14.84
CA GLU A 129 -5.90 11.08 16.27
C GLU A 129 -6.01 9.64 16.80
N GLU A 130 -6.85 8.82 16.17
CA GLU A 130 -7.15 7.46 16.63
C GLU A 130 -6.25 6.39 16.00
N GLY A 131 -5.64 6.69 14.84
CA GLY A 131 -4.84 5.73 14.09
C GLY A 131 -4.63 6.10 12.63
N ILE A 132 -4.22 5.11 11.83
CA ILE A 132 -4.01 5.23 10.39
C ILE A 132 -5.26 4.76 9.66
N GLU A 133 -5.76 5.61 8.77
CA GLU A 133 -6.77 5.25 7.79
C GLU A 133 -6.10 4.54 6.61
N LEU A 134 -6.62 3.37 6.27
CA LEU A 134 -6.11 2.56 5.18
C LEU A 134 -7.22 1.91 4.37
N PHE A 135 -6.90 1.54 3.15
CA PHE A 135 -7.72 0.71 2.30
C PHE A 135 -7.08 -0.68 2.17
N ASP A 136 -7.78 -1.65 2.71
CA ASP A 136 -7.50 -3.07 2.55
C ASP A 136 -8.18 -3.58 1.28
N PRO A 137 -7.43 -4.07 0.27
CA PRO A 137 -8.03 -4.60 -0.94
C PRO A 137 -8.74 -5.93 -0.72
N TYR A 138 -8.57 -6.61 0.42
CA TYR A 138 -9.33 -7.80 0.77
C TYR A 138 -10.69 -7.41 1.34
N TYR A 139 -11.76 -7.70 0.59
CA TYR A 139 -13.12 -7.37 1.05
C TYR A 139 -13.47 -8.18 2.28
N ARG A 140 -13.83 -7.47 3.35
CA ARG A 140 -14.36 -8.05 4.58
C ARG A 140 -15.34 -7.07 5.21
N ASP A 141 -16.51 -7.58 5.56
CA ASP A 141 -17.63 -6.88 6.21
C ASP A 141 -17.82 -7.30 7.68
N THR A 142 -17.09 -8.31 8.14
CA THR A 142 -17.10 -8.77 9.53
C THR A 142 -16.05 -8.05 10.37
N PRO A 143 -16.38 -7.52 11.56
CA PRO A 143 -15.40 -6.88 12.44
C PRO A 143 -14.23 -7.79 12.83
N PHE A 144 -13.13 -7.18 13.24
CA PHE A 144 -11.99 -7.85 13.86
C PHE A 144 -12.26 -8.04 15.36
N SER A 145 -11.62 -9.04 15.96
CA SER A 145 -11.67 -9.25 17.42
C SER A 145 -10.89 -8.17 18.19
N GLU A 146 -9.87 -7.61 17.55
CA GLU A 146 -8.99 -6.58 18.05
C GLU A 146 -9.69 -5.22 18.01
N ALA A 147 -9.87 -4.58 19.17
CA ALA A 147 -10.50 -3.26 19.27
C ALA A 147 -9.68 -2.16 18.56
N GLU A 148 -8.39 -2.41 18.33
CA GLU A 148 -7.46 -1.55 17.59
C GLU A 148 -7.73 -1.47 16.09
N ILE A 149 -8.59 -2.35 15.55
CA ILE A 149 -8.92 -2.43 14.13
C ILE A 149 -10.42 -2.20 13.95
N ARG A 150 -10.78 -1.18 13.18
CA ARG A 150 -12.19 -0.84 12.89
C ARG A 150 -12.47 -0.79 11.40
N ILE A 151 -13.68 -1.18 11.03
CA ILE A 151 -14.19 -1.06 9.66
C ILE A 151 -14.71 0.38 9.43
N ILE A 152 -14.45 0.91 8.24
CA ILE A 152 -15.01 2.16 7.73
C ILE A 152 -15.85 1.81 6.49
N ASP A 153 -17.11 2.21 6.45
CA ASP A 153 -18.05 1.90 5.37
C ASP A 153 -18.43 3.13 4.50
N ASN A 154 -18.03 4.32 4.92
CA ASN A 154 -18.44 5.59 4.33
C ASN A 154 -17.30 6.39 3.67
N LYS A 155 -16.11 5.80 3.49
CA LYS A 155 -14.94 6.44 2.84
C LYS A 155 -14.42 5.69 1.61
N PRO A 156 -15.27 5.42 0.59
CA PRO A 156 -14.91 4.55 -0.54
C PRO A 156 -13.74 5.08 -1.40
N PHE A 157 -13.37 6.36 -1.28
CA PHE A 157 -12.28 6.99 -2.04
C PHE A 157 -10.95 7.04 -1.27
N SER A 158 -10.91 6.60 -0.01
CA SER A 158 -9.70 6.72 0.81
C SER A 158 -9.45 5.55 1.75
N ALA A 159 -10.47 5.02 2.43
CA ALA A 159 -10.24 4.04 3.49
C ALA A 159 -11.45 3.13 3.73
N ASN A 160 -11.17 1.88 4.10
CA ASN A 160 -12.16 0.94 4.63
C ASN A 160 -11.75 0.36 5.99
N ARG A 161 -10.59 0.77 6.53
CA ARG A 161 -10.09 0.40 7.86
C ARG A 161 -9.48 1.58 8.58
N LEU A 162 -9.56 1.52 9.90
CA LEU A 162 -8.80 2.35 10.84
C LEU A 162 -8.02 1.42 11.76
N VAL A 163 -6.70 1.58 11.79
CA VAL A 163 -5.80 0.74 12.60
C VAL A 163 -4.96 1.60 13.54
N SER A 164 -4.91 1.24 14.82
CA SER A 164 -4.12 1.96 15.82
C SER A 164 -2.62 1.94 15.50
N LEU A 165 -1.92 3.06 15.75
CA LEU A 165 -0.47 3.18 15.50
C LEU A 165 0.36 2.10 16.20
N ARG A 166 0.01 1.79 17.45
CA ARG A 166 0.70 0.79 18.29
C ARG A 166 0.62 -0.63 17.73
N HIS A 167 -0.28 -0.87 16.78
CA HIS A 167 -0.55 -2.19 16.24
C HIS A 167 0.45 -2.61 15.16
N PHE A 168 0.95 -1.65 14.38
CA PHE A 168 1.78 -1.94 13.19
C PHE A 168 3.16 -2.51 13.51
N ASN A 169 3.88 -1.97 14.49
CA ASN A 169 5.29 -2.33 14.72
C ASN A 169 5.52 -3.74 15.29
N ARG A 170 4.45 -4.47 15.57
CA ARG A 170 4.50 -5.80 16.13
C ARG A 170 5.18 -6.79 15.17
N GLU A 171 5.87 -7.76 15.75
CA GLU A 171 6.58 -8.81 15.01
C GLU A 171 5.87 -10.16 15.00
N ASP A 172 4.76 -10.28 15.73
CA ASP A 172 3.92 -11.47 15.74
C ASP A 172 2.87 -11.46 14.61
N ASP A 173 2.33 -12.64 14.34
CA ASP A 173 1.38 -12.92 13.26
C ASP A 173 -0.05 -12.51 13.67
N VAL A 174 -0.26 -11.20 13.84
CA VAL A 174 -1.58 -10.61 14.10
C VAL A 174 -2.02 -9.68 12.96
N PRO A 175 -3.32 -9.55 12.67
CA PRO A 175 -3.80 -8.74 11.55
C PRO A 175 -3.24 -7.31 11.55
N TYR A 176 -2.75 -6.83 10.41
CA TYR A 176 -2.10 -5.52 10.21
C TYR A 176 -0.77 -5.26 10.93
N ALA A 177 -0.20 -6.24 11.64
CA ALA A 177 1.18 -6.15 12.10
C ALA A 177 2.16 -6.23 10.92
N PHE A 178 3.31 -5.56 11.01
CA PHE A 178 4.36 -5.66 10.01
C PHE A 178 5.09 -7.01 10.04
N GLY A 179 5.02 -7.73 11.16
CA GLY A 179 5.71 -9.00 11.34
C GLY A 179 7.23 -8.82 11.47
N PRO A 180 8.01 -9.91 11.29
CA PRO A 180 9.46 -9.91 11.47
C PRO A 180 10.14 -8.85 10.61
N VAL A 181 11.08 -8.11 11.20
CA VAL A 181 11.80 -6.99 10.54
C VAL A 181 12.33 -7.39 9.16
N SER A 182 12.92 -8.59 9.01
CA SER A 182 13.47 -9.08 7.75
C SER A 182 12.47 -9.20 6.59
N SER A 183 11.18 -9.25 6.89
CA SER A 183 10.10 -9.39 5.91
C SER A 183 9.38 -8.08 5.58
N ARG A 184 9.73 -6.99 6.25
CA ARG A 184 9.01 -5.71 6.13
C ARG A 184 9.37 -5.01 4.82
N VAL A 185 8.33 -4.54 4.14
CA VAL A 185 8.41 -3.83 2.87
C VAL A 185 7.36 -2.73 2.85
N ALA A 186 7.76 -1.54 2.40
CA ALA A 186 6.83 -0.47 2.09
C ALA A 186 7.26 0.32 0.84
N VAL A 187 6.29 0.91 0.15
CA VAL A 187 6.52 1.87 -0.93
C VAL A 187 5.69 3.10 -0.64
N ILE A 188 6.34 4.25 -0.54
CA ILE A 188 5.67 5.53 -0.38
C ILE A 188 5.54 6.20 -1.75
N LEU A 189 4.34 6.67 -2.08
CA LEU A 189 4.07 7.42 -3.29
C LEU A 189 3.65 8.85 -2.96
N TYR A 190 4.28 9.80 -3.63
CA TYR A 190 3.96 11.22 -3.54
C TYR A 190 3.42 11.72 -4.87
N ASN A 191 2.40 12.59 -4.81
CA ASN A 191 2.07 13.46 -5.92
C ASN A 191 2.86 14.76 -5.76
N THR A 192 3.89 14.99 -6.58
CA THR A 192 4.80 16.13 -6.43
C THR A 192 4.18 17.47 -6.83
N SER A 193 2.99 17.48 -7.43
CA SER A 193 2.24 18.72 -7.70
C SER A 193 1.34 19.15 -6.52
N LYS A 194 1.07 18.24 -5.58
CA LYS A 194 0.13 18.46 -4.45
C LYS A 194 0.80 18.31 -3.07
N ALA A 195 1.79 17.44 -2.96
CA ALA A 195 2.44 17.13 -1.70
C ALA A 195 3.33 18.29 -1.23
N LYS A 196 3.24 18.61 0.07
CA LYS A 196 4.17 19.53 0.73
C LYS A 196 5.44 18.76 1.09
N ILE A 197 6.29 18.54 0.09
CA ILE A 197 7.58 17.85 0.23
C ILE A 197 8.62 18.84 0.71
#